data_AF-A0A645HKP1-F1
#
_entry.id   AF-A0A645HKP1-F1
#
_cell.length_a   1.000
_cell.length_b   1.000
_cell.length_c   1.000
_cell.angle_alpha   90.00
_cell.angle_beta   90.00
_cell.angle_gamma   90.00
#
_symmetry.space_group_name_H-M   'P 1'
#
loop_
_entity.id
_entity.type
_entity.pdbx_description
1 polymer ?
#
loop_
_entity_poly.entity_id
_entity_poly.type
_entity_poly.pdbx_seq_one_letter_code
_entity_poly.pdbx_strand_id
1 'polypeptide(L)'
;MVGGWYTTFRDILQTFTARGGENSYLGTAKVPVAGGYIIGFVSRREVLADGTAQLTVFVPTSPNPTTGLVFFFPEEEVEYLDMTPEKAFTKIISLGVKS
;
A
#
# COMPACT_ATOMS: atom_id res chain seq x y z
N MET A 1 24.29 7.25 -3.51
CA MET A 1 23.56 5.96 -3.60
C MET A 1 22.09 6.17 -3.21
N VAL A 2 21.37 7.04 -3.93
CA VAL A 2 19.96 7.44 -3.62
C VAL A 2 19.00 7.00 -4.74
N GLY A 3 19.50 6.40 -5.83
CA GLY A 3 18.70 6.12 -7.02
C GLY A 3 17.88 4.82 -6.99
N GLY A 4 18.41 3.74 -6.42
CA GLY A 4 17.84 2.39 -6.64
C GLY A 4 16.47 2.15 -6.00
N TRP A 5 16.22 2.66 -4.79
CA TRP A 5 14.91 2.49 -4.14
C TRP A 5 13.86 3.41 -4.76
N TYR A 6 14.27 4.59 -5.25
CA TYR A 6 13.37 5.54 -5.90
C TYR A 6 12.89 5.00 -7.25
N THR A 7 13.77 4.35 -8.02
CA THR A 7 13.37 3.66 -9.25
C THR A 7 12.38 2.55 -8.94
N THR A 8 12.63 1.70 -7.95
CA THR A 8 11.67 0.63 -7.61
C THR A 8 10.34 1.17 -7.09
N PHE A 9 10.36 2.23 -6.28
CA PHE A 9 9.14 2.91 -5.85
C PHE A 9 8.36 3.48 -7.04
N ARG A 10 9.04 4.15 -7.98
CA ARG A 10 8.44 4.67 -9.21
C ARG A 10 7.85 3.54 -10.07
N ASP A 11 8.53 2.41 -10.19
CA ASP A 11 8.05 1.25 -10.97
C ASP A 11 6.78 0.64 -10.36
N ILE A 12 6.70 0.58 -9.02
CA ILE A 12 5.50 0.12 -8.30
C ILE A 12 4.35 1.10 -8.47
N LEU A 13 4.61 2.41 -8.30
CA LEU A 13 3.61 3.44 -8.58
C LEU A 13 3.14 3.38 -10.03
N GLN A 14 4.06 3.21 -10.98
CA GLN A 14 3.71 3.04 -12.38
C GLN A 14 2.84 1.81 -12.59
N THR A 15 3.12 0.68 -11.93
CA THR A 15 2.32 -0.53 -12.02
C THR A 15 0.91 -0.33 -11.49
N PHE A 16 0.75 0.43 -10.39
CA PHE A 16 -0.56 0.86 -9.92
C PHE A 16 -1.24 1.73 -10.97
N THR A 17 -0.57 2.78 -11.47
CA THR A 17 -1.15 3.76 -12.39
C THR A 17 -1.45 3.23 -13.79
N ALA A 18 -0.64 2.30 -14.31
CA ALA A 18 -0.69 1.84 -15.69
C ALA A 18 -1.76 0.76 -15.91
N ARG A 19 -2.22 0.08 -14.85
CA ARG A 19 -3.24 -0.98 -14.94
C ARG A 19 -4.67 -0.51 -14.64
N GLY A 20 -4.87 0.70 -14.13
CA GLY A 20 -6.21 1.23 -13.80
C GLY A 20 -6.33 2.70 -14.15
N GLY A 21 -7.23 3.03 -15.09
CA GLY A 21 -7.57 4.41 -15.43
C GLY A 21 -7.99 5.22 -14.19
N GLU A 22 -7.58 6.49 -14.18
CA GLU A 22 -7.86 7.61 -13.24
C GLU A 22 -7.88 7.40 -11.70
N ASN A 23 -7.89 6.17 -11.15
CA ASN A 23 -8.12 5.92 -9.71
C ASN A 23 -7.22 4.82 -9.11
N SER A 24 -5.96 4.77 -9.53
CA SER A 24 -5.07 3.62 -9.31
C SER A 24 -4.27 3.63 -8.00
N TYR A 25 -4.33 4.72 -7.23
CA TYR A 25 -3.77 4.81 -5.88
C TYR A 25 -4.67 5.71 -5.03
N LEU A 26 -5.28 5.14 -4.00
CA LEU A 26 -6.24 5.83 -3.14
C LEU A 26 -5.60 6.36 -1.85
N GLY A 27 -4.39 5.90 -1.51
CA GLY A 27 -3.67 6.38 -0.34
C GLY A 27 -2.81 5.32 0.33
N THR A 28 -2.07 5.74 1.35
CA THR A 28 -1.37 4.83 2.27
C THR A 28 -2.29 4.55 3.42
N ALA A 29 -2.36 3.30 3.87
CA ALA A 29 -3.17 2.93 5.01
C ALA A 29 -2.44 1.99 5.96
N LYS A 30 -2.90 1.97 7.22
CA LYS A 30 -2.61 0.90 8.17
C LYS A 30 -3.85 0.05 8.42
N VAL A 31 -3.64 -1.23 8.65
CA VAL A 31 -4.71 -2.18 8.99
C VAL A 31 -4.29 -2.94 10.25
N PRO A 32 -5.09 -2.97 11.31
CA PRO A 32 -4.80 -3.74 12.52
C PRO A 32 -4.93 -5.24 12.23
N VAL A 33 -3.93 -6.03 12.60
CA VAL A 33 -3.91 -7.49 12.40
C VAL A 33 -3.30 -8.16 13.63
N ALA A 34 -4.07 -9.04 14.28
CA ALA A 34 -3.61 -9.90 15.38
C ALA A 34 -2.84 -9.16 16.51
N GLY A 35 -3.31 -7.97 16.90
CA GLY A 35 -2.66 -7.15 17.95
C GLY A 35 -1.50 -6.28 17.46
N GLY A 36 -1.14 -6.36 16.18
CA GLY A 36 -0.24 -5.44 15.48
C GLY A 36 -0.93 -4.69 14.36
N TYR A 37 -0.16 -4.16 13.42
CA TYR A 37 -0.69 -3.55 12.19
C TYR A 37 0.25 -3.77 11.01
N ILE A 38 -0.32 -3.73 9.82
CA ILE A 38 0.41 -3.68 8.55
C ILE A 38 0.26 -2.29 7.93
N ILE A 39 1.25 -1.85 7.17
CA ILE A 39 1.16 -0.64 6.35
C ILE A 39 1.19 -1.08 4.89
N GLY A 40 0.30 -0.51 4.08
CA GLY A 40 0.24 -0.79 2.65
C GLY A 40 -0.33 0.37 1.85
N PHE A 41 -0.43 0.15 0.55
CA PHE A 41 -0.95 1.11 -0.42
C PHE A 41 -2.31 0.63 -0.92
N VAL A 42 -3.31 1.49 -0.78
CA VAL A 42 -4.67 1.20 -1.25
C VAL A 42 -4.71 1.43 -2.75
N SER A 43 -5.00 0.37 -3.50
CA SER A 43 -4.99 0.39 -4.98
C SER A 43 -6.39 0.42 -5.58
N ARG A 44 -7.41 -0.05 -4.84
CA ARG A 44 -8.79 -0.12 -5.31
C ARG A 44 -9.77 -0.11 -4.15
N ARG A 45 -10.91 0.54 -4.37
CA ARG A 45 -12.13 0.44 -3.56
C ARG A 45 -13.23 -0.19 -4.39
N GLU A 46 -13.90 -1.19 -3.85
CA GLU A 46 -15.01 -1.89 -4.49
C GLU A 46 -16.17 -2.04 -3.51
N VAL A 47 -17.40 -1.87 -4.00
CA VAL A 47 -18.61 -2.16 -3.22
C VAL A 47 -19.13 -3.51 -3.68
N LEU A 48 -19.20 -4.46 -2.75
CA LEU A 48 -19.68 -5.81 -3.00
C LEU A 48 -21.20 -5.83 -3.19
N ALA A 49 -21.72 -6.95 -3.69
CA ALA A 49 -23.15 -7.10 -4.00
C ALA A 49 -24.06 -6.98 -2.75
N ASP A 50 -23.52 -7.25 -1.56
CA ASP A 50 -24.19 -7.11 -0.27
C ASP A 50 -24.14 -5.67 0.29
N GLY A 51 -23.49 -4.74 -0.42
CA GLY A 51 -23.31 -3.34 -0.01
C GLY A 51 -22.07 -3.08 0.82
N THR A 52 -21.28 -4.09 1.18
CA THR A 52 -20.06 -3.94 1.95
C THR A 52 -18.95 -3.31 1.09
N ALA A 53 -18.30 -2.27 1.59
CA ALA A 53 -17.15 -1.67 0.92
C ALA A 53 -15.86 -2.41 1.29
N GLN A 54 -15.09 -2.79 0.28
CA GLN A 54 -13.84 -3.50 0.42
C GLN A 54 -12.71 -2.68 -0.21
N LEU A 55 -11.56 -2.66 0.46
CA LEU A 55 -10.33 -2.05 -0.01
C LEU A 55 -9.30 -3.11 -0.36
N THR A 56 -8.70 -2.97 -1.53
CA THR A 56 -7.52 -3.73 -1.94
C THR A 56 -6.27 -2.99 -1.46
N VAL A 57 -5.49 -3.63 -0.60
CA VAL A 57 -4.27 -3.10 0.00
C VAL A 57 -3.08 -3.93 -0.46
N PHE A 58 -2.16 -3.30 -1.18
CA PHE A 58 -0.87 -3.90 -1.52
C PHE A 58 0.16 -3.62 -0.43
N VAL A 59 0.78 -4.67 0.09
CA VAL A 59 1.84 -4.59 1.09
C VAL A 59 3.14 -5.08 0.45
N PRO A 60 4.07 -4.17 0.12
CA PRO A 60 5.40 -4.56 -0.37
C PRO A 60 6.15 -5.38 0.68
N THR A 61 6.97 -6.32 0.22
CA THR A 61 7.87 -7.06 1.10
C THR A 61 9.18 -6.31 1.31
N SER A 62 9.69 -6.31 2.52
CA SER A 62 11.03 -5.81 2.84
C SER A 62 12.09 -6.90 2.62
N PRO A 63 13.35 -6.55 2.29
CA PRO A 63 13.85 -5.24 1.86
C PRO A 63 13.68 -5.00 0.35
N ASN A 64 13.21 -6.00 -0.41
CA ASN A 64 13.01 -5.93 -1.86
C ASN A 64 11.52 -5.68 -2.18
N PRO A 65 11.13 -4.43 -2.48
CA PRO A 65 9.73 -4.05 -2.62
C PRO A 65 9.13 -4.43 -3.98
N THR A 66 9.91 -5.05 -4.87
CA THR A 66 9.44 -5.50 -6.19
C THR A 66 8.33 -6.56 -6.08
N THR A 67 8.30 -7.28 -4.95
CA THR A 67 7.26 -8.25 -4.61
C THR A 67 6.44 -7.75 -3.43
N GLY A 68 5.22 -8.25 -3.31
CA GLY A 68 4.33 -7.91 -2.21
C GLY A 68 3.17 -8.87 -2.13
N LEU A 69 2.40 -8.69 -1.06
CA LEU A 69 1.13 -9.38 -0.85
C LEU A 69 0.00 -8.41 -1.15
N VAL A 70 -1.10 -8.95 -1.68
CA VAL A 70 -2.34 -8.20 -1.86
C VAL A 70 -3.34 -8.71 -0.84
N PHE A 71 -3.85 -7.80 -0.03
CA PHE A 71 -4.87 -8.07 0.96
C PHE A 71 -6.16 -7.35 0.62
N PHE A 72 -7.26 -7.90 1.09
CA PHE A 72 -8.60 -7.38 0.90
C PHE A 72 -9.21 -7.21 2.28
N PHE A 73 -9.52 -5.97 2.64
CA PHE A 73 -10.06 -5.63 3.96
C PHE A 73 -11.40 -4.91 3.83
N PRO A 74 -12.33 -5.10 4.77
CA PRO A 74 -13.46 -4.20 4.92
C PRO A 74 -12.96 -2.76 5.09
N GLU A 75 -13.61 -1.79 4.44
CA GLU A 75 -13.18 -0.39 4.49
C GLU A 75 -13.12 0.16 5.92
N GLU A 76 -14.02 -0.30 6.80
CA GLU A 76 -14.08 0.08 8.21
C GLU A 76 -12.87 -0.36 9.04
N GLU A 77 -12.10 -1.36 8.60
CA GLU A 77 -10.89 -1.83 9.28
C GLU A 77 -9.63 -1.09 8.83
N VAL A 78 -9.73 -0.27 7.77
CA VAL A 78 -8.59 0.39 7.15
C VAL A 78 -8.50 1.85 7.60
N GLU A 79 -7.37 2.22 8.20
CA GLU A 79 -7.12 3.60 8.60
C GLU A 79 -6.13 4.25 7.62
N TYR A 80 -6.60 5.24 6.85
CA TYR A 80 -5.73 6.03 5.98
C TYR A 80 -4.73 6.84 6.81
N LEU A 81 -3.47 6.82 6.38
CA LEU A 81 -2.39 7.56 7.02
C LEU A 81 -2.15 8.87 6.29
N ASP A 82 -2.02 9.96 7.04
CA ASP A 82 -1.53 11.24 6.54
C ASP A 82 0.00 11.20 6.38
N MET A 83 0.44 10.41 5.40
CA MET A 83 1.85 10.27 5.06
C MET A 83 2.02 10.11 3.55
N THR A 84 3.14 10.61 3.04
CA THR A 84 3.45 10.41 1.62
C THR A 84 3.79 8.93 1.36
N PRO A 85 3.42 8.40 0.18
CA PRO A 85 3.74 7.02 -0.15
C PRO A 85 5.25 6.73 -0.13
N GLU A 86 6.10 7.70 -0.45
CA GLU A 86 7.57 7.57 -0.35
C GLU A 86 8.03 7.31 1.09
N LYS A 87 7.43 8.00 2.06
CA LYS A 87 7.75 7.86 3.47
C LYS A 87 7.30 6.49 3.99
N ALA A 88 6.10 6.06 3.60
CA ALA A 88 5.59 4.74 3.93
C ALA A 88 6.47 3.63 3.33
N PHE A 89 6.85 3.80 2.06
CA PHE A 89 7.74 2.90 1.36
C PHE A 89 9.11 2.79 2.05
N THR A 90 9.69 3.93 2.43
CA THR A 90 10.96 4.00 3.18
C THR A 90 10.87 3.22 4.49
N LYS A 91 9.75 3.36 5.21
CA LYS A 91 9.50 2.61 6.44
C LYS A 91 9.45 1.11 6.19
N ILE A 92 8.76 0.67 5.14
CA ILE A 92 8.65 -0.75 4.75
C ILE A 92 10.03 -1.31 4.36
N ILE A 93 10.73 -0.71 3.39
CA ILE A 93 12.01 -1.26 2.90
C ILE A 93 13.13 -1.23 3.94
N SER A 94 13.02 -0.33 4.93
CA SER A 94 13.96 -0.26 6.06
C SER A 94 13.69 -1.26 7.16
N LEU A 95 12.80 -2.25 6.94
CA LEU A 95 12.39 -3.23 7.96
C LEU A 95 11.76 -2.56 9.20
N GLY A 96 11.12 -1.40 9.01
CA GLY A 96 10.54 -0.61 10.09
C GLY A 96 11.54 0.19 10.92
N VAL A 97 12.84 0.16 10.58
CA VAL A 97 13.90 0.84 11.35
C VAL A 97 13.91 2.36 11.12
N LYS A 98 13.52 2.82 9.92
CA LYS A 98 13.47 4.25 9.58
C LYS A 98 12.01 4.70 9.49
N SER A 99 11.72 5.91 9.98
CA SER A 99 10.36 6.49 10.03
C SER A 99 10.27 7.82 9.33
#